data_AF-A0A7C1CD72-F1
#
_entry.id   AF-A0A7C1CD72-F1
#
_cell.length_a   1.000
_cell.length_b   1.000
_cell.length_c   1.000
_cell.angle_alpha   90.00
_cell.angle_beta   90.00
_cell.angle_gamma   90.00
#
_symmetry.space_group_name_H-M   'P 1'
#
loop_
_entity.id
_entity.type
_entity.pdbx_description
1 polymer ?
#
loop_
_entity_poly.entity_id
_entity_poly.type
_entity_poly.pdbx_seq_one_letter_code
_entity_poly.pdbx_strand_id
1 'polypeptide(L)'
;MSLPEKVARFRAAAPAEQEVALLNAIISVGSVHLESELGSLRSALPELLVDVLEGRVNYANLNVDEALEVARKVLRPEDPFLLKLEDKVKELRQVEFIEKILDKLGGIGVSPDSFGKQRLGVITGFMLVTDENVHDAISELVNAGIIVRRARVS
;
A
#
# COMPACT_ATOMS: atom_id res chain seq x y z
N MET A 1 -20.39 -59.87 5.22
CA MET A 1 -20.68 -58.45 5.51
C MET A 1 -19.52 -57.91 6.32
N SER A 2 -18.66 -57.06 5.73
CA SER A 2 -17.57 -56.38 6.45
C SER A 2 -18.14 -55.17 7.17
N LEU A 3 -18.04 -55.16 8.50
CA LEU A 3 -18.32 -53.98 9.31
C LEU A 3 -17.28 -52.90 8.97
N PRO A 4 -17.66 -51.63 8.70
CA PRO A 4 -16.70 -50.58 8.41
C PRO A 4 -15.82 -50.32 9.63
N GLU A 5 -14.50 -50.35 9.45
CA GLU A 5 -13.53 -50.02 10.49
C GLU A 5 -13.61 -48.52 10.85
N LYS A 6 -13.40 -48.19 12.13
CA LYS A 6 -13.37 -46.80 12.61
C LYS A 6 -12.09 -46.12 12.12
N VAL A 7 -12.20 -45.31 11.07
CA VAL A 7 -11.09 -44.49 10.56
C VAL A 7 -11.04 -43.17 11.34
N ALA A 8 -9.90 -42.87 11.96
CA ALA A 8 -9.68 -41.60 12.64
C ALA A 8 -9.26 -40.52 11.64
N ARG A 9 -9.86 -39.33 11.73
CA ARG A 9 -9.55 -38.18 10.87
C ARG A 9 -8.68 -37.20 11.64
N PHE A 10 -7.58 -36.75 11.03
CA PHE A 10 -6.66 -35.80 11.63
C PHE A 10 -6.40 -34.66 10.64
N ARG A 11 -6.21 -33.44 11.18
CA ARG A 11 -5.77 -32.26 10.41
C ARG A 11 -4.37 -31.90 10.86
N ALA A 12 -3.47 -31.67 9.91
CA ALA A 12 -2.11 -31.24 10.15
C ALA A 12 -1.85 -29.93 9.40
N ALA A 13 -1.23 -28.97 10.05
CA ALA A 13 -0.79 -27.71 9.45
C ALA A 13 0.73 -27.66 9.50
N ALA A 14 1.37 -27.37 8.36
CA ALA A 14 2.81 -27.21 8.27
C ALA A 14 3.18 -26.02 7.37
N PRO A 15 4.36 -25.41 7.59
CA PRO A 15 4.95 -24.45 6.66
C PRO A 15 5.14 -25.06 5.26
N ALA A 16 5.03 -24.24 4.22
CA ALA A 16 5.08 -24.70 2.82
C ALA A 16 6.38 -25.45 2.50
N GLU A 17 7.49 -25.08 3.14
CA GLU A 17 8.79 -25.71 2.93
C GLU A 17 8.84 -27.17 3.43
N GLN A 18 7.92 -27.55 4.31
CA GLN A 18 7.90 -28.86 4.97
C GLN A 18 6.75 -29.76 4.50
N GLU A 19 5.94 -29.32 3.52
CA GLU A 19 4.79 -30.08 3.01
C GLU A 19 5.20 -31.48 2.54
N VAL A 20 6.24 -31.57 1.71
CA VAL A 20 6.72 -32.86 1.15
C VAL A 20 7.26 -33.79 2.23
N ALA A 21 7.98 -33.24 3.22
CA ALA A 21 8.53 -34.00 4.32
C ALA A 21 7.41 -34.56 5.23
N LEU A 22 6.37 -33.76 5.47
CA LEU A 22 5.20 -34.16 6.25
C LEU A 22 4.39 -35.26 5.54
N LEU A 23 4.15 -35.13 4.23
CA LEU A 23 3.44 -36.14 3.45
C LEU A 23 4.17 -37.49 3.49
N ASN A 24 5.50 -37.48 3.30
CA ASN A 24 6.32 -38.68 3.39
C ASN A 24 6.28 -39.32 4.79
N ALA A 25 6.33 -38.51 5.85
CA ALA A 25 6.19 -39.00 7.22
C ALA A 25 4.81 -39.64 7.47
N ILE A 26 3.73 -39.03 6.99
CA ILE A 26 2.37 -39.57 7.17
C ILE A 26 2.18 -40.89 6.39
N ILE A 27 2.68 -40.95 5.15
CA ILE A 27 2.64 -42.18 4.34
C ILE A 27 3.45 -43.29 5.00
N SER A 28 4.56 -42.98 5.67
CA SER A 28 5.39 -43.97 6.37
C SER A 28 4.71 -44.62 7.58
N VAL A 29 3.74 -43.94 8.19
CA VAL A 29 3.02 -44.42 9.38
C VAL A 29 1.87 -45.38 9.02
N GLY A 30 1.35 -45.31 7.80
CA GLY A 30 0.35 -46.27 7.32
C GLY A 30 -0.44 -45.81 6.09
N SER A 31 -1.47 -46.58 5.75
CA SER A 31 -2.36 -46.31 4.61
C SER A 31 -3.32 -45.17 4.93
N VAL A 32 -2.92 -43.92 4.65
CA VAL A 32 -3.74 -42.73 4.91
C VAL A 32 -4.35 -42.22 3.59
N HIS A 33 -5.66 -41.99 3.57
CA HIS A 33 -6.31 -41.28 2.46
C HIS A 33 -6.09 -39.78 2.67
N LEU A 34 -5.17 -39.20 1.91
CA LEU A 34 -4.83 -37.79 1.96
C LEU A 34 -5.75 -37.02 1.01
N GLU A 35 -6.75 -36.33 1.57
CA GLU A 35 -7.51 -35.32 0.83
C GLU A 35 -6.83 -33.97 1.04
N SER A 36 -6.13 -33.47 0.01
CA SER A 36 -5.69 -32.08 -0.02
C SER A 36 -6.91 -31.21 -0.28
N GLU A 37 -7.31 -30.36 0.68
CA GLU A 37 -8.38 -29.37 0.49
C GLU A 37 -8.10 -28.44 -0.72
N LEU A 38 -6.83 -28.33 -1.16
CA LEU A 38 -6.42 -27.57 -2.35
C LEU A 38 -6.39 -28.41 -3.64
N GLY A 39 -6.21 -29.73 -3.55
CA GLY A 39 -6.09 -30.61 -4.72
C GLY A 39 -7.37 -30.74 -5.53
N SER A 40 -8.54 -30.67 -4.89
CA SER A 40 -9.84 -30.71 -5.58
C SER A 40 -10.16 -29.39 -6.30
N LEU A 41 -9.66 -28.25 -5.80
CA LEU A 41 -9.81 -26.94 -6.43
C LEU A 41 -8.83 -26.74 -7.59
N ARG A 42 -7.58 -27.23 -7.48
CA ARG A 42 -6.55 -27.14 -8.53
C ARG A 42 -6.98 -27.78 -9.85
N SER A 43 -7.71 -28.89 -9.80
CA SER A 43 -8.16 -29.62 -11.00
C SER A 43 -9.33 -28.95 -11.72
N ALA A 44 -10.07 -28.07 -11.03
CA ALA A 44 -11.30 -27.45 -11.53
C ALA A 44 -11.11 -25.97 -11.92
N LEU A 45 -9.99 -25.37 -11.52
CA LEU A 45 -9.70 -23.97 -11.80
C LEU A 45 -8.97 -23.82 -13.15
N PRO A 46 -9.40 -22.90 -14.02
CA PRO A 46 -8.64 -22.48 -15.19
C PRO A 46 -7.18 -22.15 -14.83
N GLU A 47 -6.22 -22.54 -15.68
CA GLU A 47 -4.77 -22.34 -15.46
C GLU A 47 -4.43 -20.89 -15.10
N LEU A 48 -5.12 -19.91 -15.70
CA LEU A 48 -4.94 -18.49 -15.39
C LEU A 48 -5.24 -18.16 -13.91
N LEU A 49 -6.27 -18.77 -13.31
CA LEU A 49 -6.59 -18.58 -11.90
C LEU A 49 -5.58 -19.27 -10.99
N VAL A 50 -5.03 -20.40 -11.44
CA VAL A 50 -3.92 -21.07 -10.75
C VAL A 50 -2.68 -20.18 -10.78
N ASP A 51 -2.34 -19.59 -11.94
CA ASP A 51 -1.20 -18.68 -12.08
C ASP A 51 -1.34 -17.39 -11.27
N VAL A 52 -2.58 -16.88 -11.11
CA VAL A 52 -2.87 -15.75 -10.21
C VAL A 52 -2.71 -16.17 -8.75
N LEU A 53 -3.24 -17.33 -8.35
CA LEU A 53 -3.13 -17.84 -6.97
C LEU A 53 -1.68 -18.17 -6.59
N GLU A 54 -0.88 -18.64 -7.55
CA GLU A 54 0.54 -18.92 -7.38
C GLU A 54 1.42 -17.66 -7.52
N GLY A 55 0.82 -16.48 -7.72
CA GLY A 55 1.53 -15.20 -7.80
C GLY A 55 2.42 -15.05 -9.03
N ARG A 56 2.24 -15.89 -10.05
CA ARG A 56 2.97 -15.82 -11.33
C ARG A 56 2.45 -14.67 -12.20
N VAL A 57 1.18 -14.31 -12.05
CA VAL A 57 0.61 -13.06 -12.58
C VAL A 57 0.76 -11.98 -11.53
N ASN A 58 1.75 -11.10 -11.72
CA ASN A 58 2.01 -9.98 -10.82
C ASN A 58 1.21 -8.74 -11.28
N TYR A 59 0.79 -7.90 -10.32
CA TYR A 59 0.07 -6.64 -10.58
C TYR A 59 0.82 -5.71 -11.55
N ALA A 60 2.16 -5.81 -11.57
CA ALA A 60 3.02 -5.05 -12.48
C ALA A 60 2.85 -5.42 -13.96
N ASN A 61 2.40 -6.64 -14.26
CA ASN A 61 2.23 -7.14 -15.63
C ASN A 61 0.76 -7.23 -16.05
N LEU A 62 -0.17 -6.89 -15.17
CA LEU A 62 -1.59 -6.96 -15.45
C LEU A 62 -2.03 -5.68 -16.15
N ASN A 63 -2.48 -5.80 -17.39
CA ASN A 63 -3.15 -4.71 -18.09
C ASN A 63 -4.59 -4.56 -17.55
N VAL A 64 -4.74 -3.66 -16.57
CA VAL A 64 -6.01 -3.44 -15.87
C VAL A 64 -7.11 -2.96 -16.82
N ASP A 65 -6.77 -2.14 -17.81
CA ASP A 65 -7.74 -1.63 -18.79
C ASP A 65 -8.27 -2.74 -19.71
N GLU A 66 -7.38 -3.62 -20.16
CA GLU A 66 -7.75 -4.79 -20.98
C GLU A 66 -8.58 -5.80 -20.18
N ALA A 67 -8.22 -6.03 -18.91
CA ALA A 67 -9.00 -6.88 -18.01
C ALA A 67 -10.42 -6.34 -17.80
N LEU A 68 -10.57 -5.02 -17.62
CA LEU A 68 -11.88 -4.38 -17.47
C LEU A 68 -12.70 -4.45 -18.76
N GLU A 69 -12.07 -4.26 -19.93
CA GLU A 69 -12.74 -4.42 -21.21
C GLU A 69 -13.29 -5.83 -21.42
N VAL A 70 -12.48 -6.85 -21.12
CA VAL A 70 -12.91 -8.25 -21.21
C VAL A 70 -14.05 -8.51 -20.24
N ALA A 71 -13.96 -8.03 -19.00
CA ALA A 71 -15.02 -8.18 -18.01
C ALA A 71 -16.34 -7.56 -18.49
N ARG A 72 -16.32 -6.36 -19.11
CA ARG A 72 -17.51 -5.71 -19.68
C ARG A 72 -18.12 -6.47 -20.86
N LYS A 73 -17.32 -7.19 -21.64
CA LYS A 73 -17.80 -7.99 -22.78
C LYS A 73 -18.45 -9.30 -22.31
N VAL A 74 -18.01 -9.86 -21.19
CA VAL A 74 -18.45 -11.15 -20.67
C VAL A 74 -19.60 -11.02 -19.66
N LEU A 75 -19.54 -10.02 -18.79
CA LEU A 75 -20.51 -9.80 -17.71
C LEU A 75 -21.63 -8.84 -18.14
N ARG A 76 -22.80 -8.97 -17.50
CA ARG A 76 -23.90 -8.04 -17.72
C ARG A 76 -23.59 -6.68 -17.07
N PRO A 77 -24.12 -5.56 -17.59
CA PRO A 77 -23.88 -4.24 -17.02
C PRO A 77 -24.27 -4.09 -15.54
N GLU A 78 -25.26 -4.87 -15.09
CA GLU A 78 -25.75 -4.86 -13.71
C GLU A 78 -25.10 -5.92 -12.82
N ASP A 79 -24.08 -6.63 -13.32
CA ASP A 79 -23.41 -7.68 -12.55
C ASP A 79 -22.66 -7.09 -11.35
N PRO A 80 -22.90 -7.57 -10.12
CA PRO A 80 -22.23 -7.07 -8.92
C PRO A 80 -20.71 -7.16 -8.97
N PHE A 81 -20.14 -8.14 -9.69
CA PHE A 81 -18.70 -8.28 -9.84
C PHE A 81 -18.12 -7.26 -10.81
N LEU A 82 -18.85 -6.93 -11.87
CA LEU A 82 -18.44 -5.88 -12.81
C LEU A 82 -18.39 -4.51 -12.12
N LEU A 83 -19.43 -4.18 -11.35
CA LEU A 83 -19.50 -2.93 -10.59
C LEU A 83 -18.35 -2.82 -9.58
N LYS A 84 -18.08 -3.89 -8.83
CA LYS A 84 -16.94 -3.93 -7.89
C LYS A 84 -15.59 -3.77 -8.59
N LEU A 85 -15.43 -4.38 -9.76
CA LEU A 85 -14.21 -4.25 -10.54
C LEU A 85 -14.03 -2.80 -11.02
N GLU A 86 -15.08 -2.17 -11.54
CA GLU A 86 -15.06 -0.77 -11.96
C GLU A 86 -14.70 0.19 -10.84
N ASP A 87 -15.29 -0.01 -9.65
CA ASP A 87 -14.96 0.77 -8.46
C ASP A 87 -13.48 0.61 -8.07
N LYS A 88 -12.95 -0.61 -8.11
CA LYS A 88 -11.53 -0.88 -7.82
C LYS A 88 -10.59 -0.23 -8.84
N VAL A 89 -10.94 -0.27 -10.13
CA VAL A 89 -10.16 0.41 -11.17
C VAL A 89 -10.20 1.92 -10.97
N LYS A 90 -11.34 2.47 -10.52
CA LYS A 90 -11.46 3.90 -10.20
C LYS A 90 -10.59 4.30 -9.01
N GLU A 91 -10.56 3.50 -7.94
CA GLU A 91 -9.66 3.70 -6.80
C GLU A 91 -8.19 3.67 -7.24
N LEU A 92 -7.79 2.69 -8.06
CA LEU A 92 -6.43 2.59 -8.60
C LEU A 92 -6.04 3.88 -9.34
N ARG A 93 -6.90 4.38 -10.23
CA ARG A 93 -6.65 5.61 -11.00
C ARG A 93 -6.51 6.84 -10.11
N GLN A 94 -7.22 6.91 -8.99
CA GLN A 94 -7.05 8.00 -8.02
C GLN A 94 -5.67 7.94 -7.37
N VAL A 95 -5.21 6.75 -6.99
CA VAL A 95 -3.88 6.55 -6.41
C VAL A 95 -2.79 6.95 -7.42
N GLU A 96 -2.87 6.46 -8.66
CA GLU A 96 -1.92 6.83 -9.72
C GLU A 96 -1.89 8.34 -10.00
N PHE A 97 -3.04 9.01 -9.92
CA PHE A 97 -3.13 10.44 -10.08
C PHE A 97 -2.42 11.19 -8.93
N ILE A 98 -2.59 10.73 -7.70
CA ILE A 98 -1.92 11.29 -6.52
C ILE A 98 -0.41 11.07 -6.63
N GLU A 99 0.04 9.88 -7.01
CA GLU A 99 1.47 9.59 -7.23
C GLU A 99 2.07 10.54 -8.27
N LYS A 100 1.41 10.73 -9.42
CA LYS A 100 1.86 11.69 -10.43
C LYS A 100 1.95 13.13 -9.91
N ILE A 101 1.06 13.53 -9.01
CA ILE A 101 1.12 14.84 -8.37
C ILE A 101 2.33 14.92 -7.44
N LEU A 102 2.55 13.90 -6.61
CA LEU A 102 3.67 13.83 -5.68
C LEU A 102 5.01 13.87 -6.43
N ASP A 103 5.14 13.16 -7.54
CA ASP A 103 6.34 13.19 -8.39
C ASP A 103 6.62 14.59 -8.93
N LYS A 104 5.58 15.29 -9.42
CA LYS A 104 5.71 16.67 -9.91
C LYS A 104 6.10 17.64 -8.80
N LEU A 105 5.52 17.48 -7.60
CA LEU A 105 5.83 18.31 -6.45
C LEU A 105 7.25 18.07 -5.93
N GLY A 106 7.69 16.81 -5.89
CA GLY A 106 9.06 16.42 -5.60
C GLY A 106 10.05 17.06 -6.58
N GLY A 107 9.71 17.07 -7.87
CA GLY A 107 10.51 17.76 -8.91
C GLY A 107 10.64 19.27 -8.72
N ILE A 108 9.69 19.91 -8.03
CA ILE A 108 9.69 21.35 -7.70
C ILE A 108 10.30 21.61 -6.30
N GLY A 109 10.78 20.56 -5.61
CA GLY A 109 11.38 20.65 -4.28
C GLY A 109 10.37 20.81 -3.15
N VAL A 110 9.09 20.52 -3.40
CA VAL A 110 8.05 20.52 -2.37
C VAL A 110 7.96 19.12 -1.77
N SER A 111 8.52 18.94 -0.57
CA SER A 111 8.39 17.67 0.14
C SER A 111 6.93 17.43 0.57
N PRO A 112 6.40 16.20 0.43
CA PRO A 112 5.09 15.82 0.95
C PRO A 112 4.91 16.14 2.45
N ASP A 113 5.99 16.10 3.21
CA ASP A 113 6.00 16.38 4.67
C ASP A 113 5.72 17.85 5.01
N SER A 114 5.67 18.72 3.99
CA SER A 114 5.36 20.13 4.12
C SER A 114 3.88 20.47 3.87
N PHE A 115 3.06 19.50 3.43
CA PHE A 115 1.61 19.68 3.34
C PHE A 115 0.98 19.71 4.74
N GLY A 116 0.12 20.70 5.00
CA GLY A 116 -0.61 20.84 6.26
C GLY A 116 0.18 21.45 7.42
N LYS A 117 1.50 21.65 7.30
CA LYS A 117 2.26 22.42 8.28
C LYS A 117 2.12 23.91 7.96
N GLN A 118 1.56 24.69 8.89
CA GLN A 118 1.70 26.15 8.85
C GLN A 118 3.19 26.46 8.84
N ARG A 119 3.71 26.92 7.70
CA ARG A 119 5.05 27.49 7.65
C ARG A 119 4.97 28.77 8.48
N LEU A 120 5.48 28.72 9.71
CA LEU A 120 5.82 29.93 10.45
C LEU A 120 6.88 30.66 9.64
N GLY A 121 6.43 31.53 8.74
CA GLY A 121 7.31 32.41 7.99
C GLY A 121 7.92 33.40 8.96
N VAL A 122 9.19 33.21 9.32
CA VAL A 122 9.94 34.24 10.04
C VAL A 122 10.22 35.35 9.03
N ILE A 123 9.48 36.46 9.13
CA ILE A 123 9.76 37.67 8.35
C ILE A 123 10.90 38.40 9.06
N THR A 124 12.10 38.34 8.51
CA THR A 124 13.24 39.12 8.98
C THR A 124 13.30 40.46 8.26
N GLY A 125 13.13 41.55 9.00
CA GLY A 125 13.39 42.92 8.53
C GLY A 125 14.69 43.48 9.11
N PHE A 126 15.33 44.39 8.39
CA PHE A 126 16.50 45.13 8.88
C PHE A 126 16.11 46.59 9.13
N MET A 127 16.53 47.13 10.28
CA MET A 127 16.37 48.54 10.63
C MET A 127 17.74 49.11 10.95
N LEU A 128 18.12 50.19 10.26
CA LEU A 128 19.36 50.92 10.52
C LEU A 128 19.04 52.10 11.45
N VAL A 129 19.76 52.17 12.56
CA VAL A 129 19.56 53.18 13.61
C VAL A 129 20.93 53.70 14.03
N THR A 130 21.04 54.99 14.32
CA THR A 130 22.25 55.60 14.89
C THR A 130 22.53 55.05 16.29
N ASP A 131 23.79 54.97 16.69
CA ASP A 131 24.18 54.35 17.98
C ASP A 131 23.47 54.96 19.19
N GLU A 132 23.17 56.26 19.13
CA GLU A 132 22.45 57.02 20.18
C GLU A 132 21.01 56.51 20.40
N ASN A 133 20.36 55.98 19.36
CA ASN A 133 18.95 55.59 19.37
C ASN A 133 18.73 54.06 19.44
N VAL A 134 19.80 53.26 19.56
CA VAL A 134 19.72 51.79 19.56
C VAL A 134 18.90 51.26 20.73
N HIS A 135 19.02 51.87 21.91
CA HIS A 135 18.31 51.40 23.11
C HIS A 135 16.80 51.60 23.00
N ASP A 136 16.38 52.78 22.51
CA ASP A 136 14.97 53.13 22.33
C ASP A 136 14.33 52.26 21.24
N ALA A 137 15.02 52.08 20.11
CA ALA A 137 14.54 51.23 19.01
C ALA A 137 14.39 49.76 19.42
N ILE A 138 15.32 49.21 20.20
CA ILE A 138 15.18 47.84 20.74
C ILE A 138 13.96 47.77 21.66
N SER A 139 13.79 48.75 22.55
CA SER A 139 12.69 48.76 23.52
C SER A 139 11.32 48.82 22.84
N GLU A 140 11.15 49.66 21.81
CA GLU A 140 9.92 49.73 21.02
C GLU A 140 9.60 48.41 20.30
N LEU A 141 10.59 47.81 19.63
CA LEU A 141 10.39 46.57 18.88
C LEU A 141 10.10 45.37 19.81
N VAL A 142 10.76 45.30 20.96
CA VAL A 142 10.48 44.28 21.97
C VAL A 142 9.08 44.46 22.56
N ASN A 143 8.67 45.70 22.84
CA ASN A 143 7.30 46.00 23.30
C ASN A 143 6.22 45.63 22.27
N ALA A 144 6.56 45.70 20.97
CA ALA A 144 5.70 45.22 19.88
C ALA A 144 5.72 43.68 19.71
N GLY A 145 6.44 42.94 20.56
CA GLY A 145 6.54 41.48 20.52
C GLY A 145 7.51 40.95 19.47
N ILE A 146 8.42 41.79 18.94
CA ILE A 146 9.39 41.43 17.91
C ILE A 146 10.69 40.97 18.58
N ILE A 147 11.25 39.84 18.12
CA ILE A 147 12.55 39.36 18.58
C ILE A 147 13.64 40.15 17.84
N VAL A 148 14.37 41.00 18.58
CA VAL A 148 15.45 41.82 18.02
C VAL A 148 16.80 41.14 18.24
N ARG A 149 17.66 41.12 17.21
CA ARG A 149 19.07 40.74 17.32
C ARG A 149 19.96 41.85 16.79
N ARG A 150 20.94 42.29 17.58
CA ARG A 150 21.92 43.29 17.14
C ARG A 150 22.98 42.62 16.27
N ALA A 151 23.14 43.12 15.05
CA ALA A 151 24.30 42.82 14.20
C ALA A 151 25.13 44.11 14.04
N ARG A 152 26.46 44.02 14.17
CA ARG A 152 27.36 45.12 13.81
C ARG A 152 27.68 44.97 12.32
N VAL A 153 27.39 45.98 11.53
CA VAL A 153 27.85 46.05 10.14
C VAL A 153 29.19 46.79 10.18
N SER A 154 30.27 46.07 9.90
CA SER A 154 31.65 46.59 9.78
C SER A 154 31.95 47.01 8.36
#